data_AF-A0A8S3ZZX1-F1
#
_entry.id   AF-A0A8S3ZZX1-F1
#
_cell.length_a   1.000
_cell.length_b   1.000
_cell.length_c   1.000
_cell.angle_alpha   90.00
_cell.angle_beta   90.00
_cell.angle_gamma   90.00
#
_symmetry.space_group_name_H-M   'P 1'
#
loop_
_entity.id
_entity.type
_entity.pdbx_description
1 polymer ?
#
loop_
_entity_poly.entity_id
_entity_poly.type
_entity_poly.pdbx_seq_one_letter_code
_entity_poly.pdbx_strand_id
1 'polypeptide(L)'
;SNISRMDSPYGECSSTSDFLSTYKVKYTRTTCQKVCEQQILLETCQCYDQRALQTTKLMNFAGGLPPCQNETQMECLTQVQWNFTKDNAKCNCNSPCREIQFDKTISSRQWPSDQFA
;
A
#
# COMPACT_ATOMS: atom_id res chain seq x y z
N SER A 1 5.26 -18.42 9.21
CA SER A 1 6.72 -18.31 9.35
C SER A 1 7.13 -16.93 9.86
N ASN A 2 8.07 -16.87 10.81
CA ASN A 2 8.75 -15.63 11.23
C ASN A 2 10.03 -15.45 10.41
N ILE A 3 10.19 -14.30 9.78
CA ILE A 3 11.37 -13.97 8.96
C ILE A 3 12.14 -12.86 9.68
N SER A 4 13.44 -13.05 9.83
CA SER A 4 14.38 -12.06 10.36
C SER A 4 15.49 -11.83 9.34
N ARG A 5 15.76 -10.57 9.01
CA ARG A 5 16.80 -10.14 8.07
C ARG A 5 17.87 -9.36 8.84
N MET A 6 19.12 -9.53 8.43
CA MET A 6 20.22 -8.70 8.93
C MET A 6 20.32 -7.44 8.09
N ASP A 7 20.54 -6.32 8.77
CA ASP A 7 20.82 -5.04 8.13
C ASP A 7 22.30 -4.96 7.71
N SER A 8 22.77 -3.77 7.34
CA SER A 8 24.16 -3.54 6.90
C SER A 8 25.17 -4.16 7.88
N PRO A 9 26.21 -4.88 7.38
CA PRO A 9 26.64 -4.99 5.98
C PRO A 9 26.01 -6.13 5.17
N TYR A 10 25.12 -6.93 5.76
CA TYR A 10 24.65 -8.18 5.15
C TYR A 10 23.42 -8.00 4.24
N GLY A 11 22.76 -6.85 4.32
CA GLY A 11 21.64 -6.44 3.49
C GLY A 11 21.17 -5.04 3.86
N GLU A 12 20.08 -4.60 3.24
CA GLU A 12 19.40 -3.36 3.62
C GLU A 12 17.97 -3.70 4.04
N CYS A 13 17.64 -3.52 5.31
CA CYS A 13 16.28 -3.67 5.81
C CYS A 13 15.88 -2.44 6.62
N SER A 14 14.63 -2.00 6.51
CA SER A 14 14.20 -0.78 7.19
C SER A 14 13.78 -1.05 8.64
N SER A 15 14.33 -0.25 9.57
CA SER A 15 13.83 -0.19 10.95
C SER A 15 12.51 0.62 10.97
N THR A 16 11.56 0.19 11.81
CA THR A 16 10.12 0.43 11.59
C THR A 16 9.51 1.50 12.49
N SER A 17 10.29 2.11 13.40
CA SER A 17 9.78 3.05 14.42
C SER A 17 9.18 4.32 13.82
N ASP A 18 9.87 4.91 12.83
CA ASP A 18 9.56 6.25 12.33
C ASP A 18 8.34 6.24 11.39
N PHE A 19 8.09 5.10 10.74
CA PHE A 19 6.94 4.94 9.86
C PHE A 19 5.63 4.82 10.65
N LEU A 20 5.64 4.12 11.79
CA LEU A 20 4.47 3.98 12.64
C LEU A 20 4.08 5.32 13.28
N SER A 21 5.06 6.11 13.73
CA SER A 21 4.80 7.42 14.34
C SER A 21 4.20 8.39 13.31
N THR A 22 4.68 8.35 12.07
CA THR A 22 4.25 9.24 10.97
C THR A 22 2.88 8.84 10.41
N TYR A 23 2.73 7.59 9.97
CA TYR A 23 1.54 7.15 9.22
C TYR A 23 0.51 6.41 10.04
N LYS A 24 0.80 6.14 11.33
CA LYS A 24 -0.06 5.35 12.24
C LYS A 24 -0.39 3.95 11.72
N VAL A 25 0.42 3.44 10.79
CA VAL A 25 0.32 2.10 10.20
C VAL A 25 1.63 1.37 10.42
N LYS A 26 1.55 0.07 10.68
CA LYS A 26 2.73 -0.79 10.75
C LYS A 26 3.47 -0.79 9.41
N TYR A 27 4.79 -0.62 9.47
CA TYR A 27 5.62 -0.73 8.29
C TYR A 27 5.60 -2.16 7.74
N THR A 28 5.30 -2.24 6.45
CA THR A 28 5.49 -3.40 5.58
C THR A 28 5.93 -2.83 4.23
N ARG A 29 6.58 -3.64 3.40
CA ARG A 29 6.94 -3.21 2.05
C ARG A 29 5.73 -2.70 1.27
N THR A 30 4.60 -3.39 1.39
CA THR A 30 3.33 -3.02 0.73
C THR A 30 2.76 -1.70 1.26
N THR A 31 2.75 -1.48 2.58
CA THR A 31 2.24 -0.21 3.15
C THR A 31 3.13 0.97 2.77
N CYS A 32 4.46 0.79 2.74
CA CYS A 32 5.39 1.79 2.23
C CYS A 32 5.12 2.12 0.75
N GLN A 33 4.94 1.12 -0.10
CA GLN A 33 4.64 1.33 -1.51
C GLN A 33 3.32 2.08 -1.70
N LYS A 34 2.27 1.72 -0.94
CA LYS A 34 0.98 2.41 -1.00
C LYS A 34 1.07 3.86 -0.53
N VAL A 35 1.82 4.12 0.53
CA VAL A 35 2.13 5.49 0.98
C VAL A 35 2.79 6.29 -0.13
N CYS A 36 3.86 5.74 -0.72
CA CYS A 36 4.62 6.40 -1.77
C CYS A 36 3.76 6.66 -3.04
N GLU A 37 2.96 5.69 -3.46
CA GLU A 37 2.01 5.83 -4.58
C GLU A 37 1.05 6.99 -4.35
N GLN A 38 0.45 7.07 -3.16
CA GLN A 38 -0.48 8.16 -2.82
C GLN A 38 0.21 9.52 -2.76
N GLN A 39 1.43 9.59 -2.24
CA GLN A 39 2.20 10.83 -2.23
C GLN A 39 2.48 11.33 -3.65
N ILE A 40 2.95 10.46 -4.54
CA ILE A 40 3.20 10.79 -5.95
C ILE A 40 1.91 11.24 -6.63
N LEU A 41 0.78 10.56 -6.39
CA LEU A 41 -0.52 10.91 -6.95
C LEU A 41 -0.93 12.33 -6.54
N LEU A 42 -0.81 12.67 -5.25
CA LEU A 42 -1.22 13.97 -4.74
C LEU A 42 -0.33 15.10 -5.25
N GLU A 43 0.98 14.87 -5.29
CA GLU A 43 1.95 15.82 -5.84
C GLU A 43 1.70 16.07 -7.33
N THR A 44 1.40 15.02 -8.09
CA THR A 44 1.26 15.09 -9.56
C THR A 44 -0.11 15.56 -10.02
N CYS A 45 -1.19 15.01 -9.46
CA CYS A 45 -2.55 15.21 -9.95
C CYS A 45 -3.37 16.21 -9.12
N GLN A 46 -2.88 16.62 -7.94
CA GLN A 46 -3.57 17.56 -7.03
C GLN A 46 -5.00 17.11 -6.64
N CYS A 47 -5.23 15.80 -6.64
CA CYS A 47 -6.48 15.15 -6.23
C CYS A 47 -6.18 13.74 -5.74
N TYR A 48 -7.10 13.12 -5.00
CA TYR A 48 -6.92 11.76 -4.47
C TYR A 48 -7.82 10.71 -5.16
N ASP A 49 -7.39 9.45 -5.19
CA ASP A 49 -8.23 8.33 -5.65
C ASP A 49 -9.32 8.04 -4.63
N GLN A 50 -10.59 8.24 -5.00
CA GLN A 50 -11.72 7.97 -4.11
C GLN A 50 -11.78 6.52 -3.62
N ARG A 51 -11.28 5.55 -4.40
CA ARG A 51 -11.19 4.14 -4.00
C ARG A 51 -10.19 3.93 -2.85
N ALA A 52 -9.22 4.84 -2.70
CA ALA A 52 -8.22 4.83 -1.65
C ALA A 52 -8.61 5.69 -0.43
N LEU A 53 -9.84 6.23 -0.35
CA LEU A 53 -10.26 7.18 0.68
C LEU A 53 -9.92 6.75 2.12
N GLN A 54 -10.10 5.47 2.45
CA GLN A 54 -9.76 4.97 3.78
C GLN A 54 -8.27 5.09 4.07
N THR A 55 -7.43 4.69 3.11
CA THR A 55 -5.98 4.81 3.16
C THR A 55 -5.54 6.27 3.23
N THR A 56 -6.10 7.12 2.37
CA THR A 56 -5.82 8.56 2.31
C THR A 56 -6.18 9.28 3.61
N LYS A 57 -7.33 8.94 4.23
CA LYS A 57 -7.73 9.49 5.53
C LYS A 57 -6.83 9.01 6.66
N LEU A 58 -6.55 7.71 6.70
CA LEU A 58 -5.78 7.11 7.80
C LEU A 58 -4.32 7.61 7.82
N MET A 59 -3.79 7.94 6.64
CA MET A 59 -2.44 8.48 6.49
C MET A 59 -2.39 10.01 6.43
N ASN A 60 -3.53 10.70 6.63
CA ASN A 60 -3.67 12.16 6.55
C ASN A 60 -3.13 12.79 5.25
N PHE A 61 -3.11 12.03 4.16
CA PHE A 61 -2.48 12.49 2.92
C PHE A 61 -3.29 13.53 2.16
N ALA A 62 -4.63 13.48 2.24
CA ALA A 62 -5.45 14.36 1.43
C ALA A 62 -5.17 15.84 1.70
N GLY A 63 -4.79 16.24 2.92
CA GLY A 63 -4.46 17.63 3.22
C GLY A 63 -5.55 18.66 2.84
N GLY A 64 -6.80 18.21 2.63
CA GLY A 64 -7.90 19.04 2.11
C GLY A 64 -8.11 19.00 0.59
N LEU A 65 -7.30 18.26 -0.17
CA LEU A 65 -7.47 18.05 -1.62
C LEU A 65 -8.77 17.27 -1.92
N PRO A 66 -9.45 17.58 -3.03
CA PRO A 66 -10.68 16.89 -3.44
C PRO A 66 -10.39 15.52 -4.08
N PRO A 67 -11.39 14.64 -4.15
CA PRO A 67 -11.27 13.43 -4.96
C PRO A 67 -11.11 13.79 -6.44
N CYS A 68 -10.38 12.97 -7.20
CA CYS A 68 -10.33 13.10 -8.65
C CYS A 68 -11.72 12.81 -9.23
N GLN A 69 -12.27 13.70 -10.07
CA GLN A 69 -13.61 13.56 -10.65
C GLN A 69 -13.66 13.83 -12.16
N ASN A 70 -12.89 14.80 -12.65
CA ASN A 70 -12.91 15.18 -14.06
C ASN A 70 -12.10 14.20 -14.92
N GLU A 71 -12.40 14.13 -16.23
CA GLU A 71 -11.72 13.23 -17.17
C GLU A 71 -10.19 13.39 -17.14
N THR A 72 -9.70 14.64 -17.17
CA THR A 72 -8.25 14.93 -17.10
C THR A 72 -7.61 14.48 -15.79
N GLN A 73 -8.33 14.55 -14.66
CA GLN A 73 -7.85 14.07 -13.37
C GLN A 73 -7.82 12.54 -13.32
N MET A 74 -8.83 11.90 -13.91
CA MET A 74 -8.91 10.45 -14.01
C MET A 74 -7.83 9.87 -14.93
N GLU A 75 -7.52 10.56 -16.03
CA GLU A 75 -6.38 10.23 -16.89
C GLU A 75 -5.06 10.36 -16.13
N CYS A 76 -4.85 11.47 -15.41
CA CYS A 76 -3.66 11.67 -14.57
C CYS A 76 -3.50 10.54 -13.54
N LEU A 77 -4.57 10.24 -12.81
CA LEU A 77 -4.60 9.16 -11.82
C LEU A 77 -4.23 7.81 -12.46
N THR A 78 -4.83 7.49 -13.61
CA THR A 78 -4.58 6.24 -14.33
C THR A 78 -3.14 6.17 -14.81
N GLN A 79 -2.60 7.28 -15.30
CA GLN A 79 -1.22 7.37 -15.77
C GLN A 79 -0.22 7.20 -14.61
N VAL A 80 -0.46 7.83 -13.46
CA VAL A 80 0.37 7.65 -12.26
C VAL A 80 0.33 6.19 -11.79
N GLN A 81 -0.86 5.59 -11.69
CA GLN A 81 -1.02 4.19 -11.29
C GLN A 81 -0.33 3.22 -12.26
N TRP A 82 -0.47 3.48 -13.57
CA TRP A 82 0.19 2.70 -14.61
C TRP A 82 1.71 2.81 -14.51
N ASN A 83 2.23 4.03 -14.39
CA ASN A 83 3.67 4.27 -14.25
C ASN A 83 4.22 3.64 -12.97
N PHE A 84 3.48 3.70 -11.86
CA PHE A 84 3.86 3.07 -10.60
C PHE A 84 3.92 1.53 -10.69
N THR A 85 3.07 0.93 -11.53
CA THR A 85 3.03 -0.53 -11.72
C THR A 85 4.10 -0.99 -12.72
N LYS A 86 4.35 -0.19 -13.77
CA LYS A 86 5.26 -0.53 -14.87
C LYS A 86 6.72 -0.23 -14.54
N ASP A 87 6.96 0.92 -13.94
CA ASP A 87 8.26 1.35 -13.47
C ASP A 87 8.24 1.15 -11.95
N ASN A 88 9.27 0.51 -11.39
CA ASN A 88 9.44 0.51 -9.94
C ASN A 88 9.58 1.99 -9.54
N ALA A 89 8.46 2.63 -9.17
CA ALA A 89 8.47 4.00 -8.70
C ALA A 89 9.57 4.11 -7.65
N LYS A 90 10.25 5.27 -7.61
CA LYS A 90 11.46 5.57 -6.81
C LYS A 90 11.19 5.56 -5.29
N CYS A 91 10.47 4.58 -4.80
CA CYS A 91 10.11 4.37 -3.43
C CYS A 91 11.18 3.47 -2.82
N ASN A 92 11.94 4.00 -1.86
CA ASN A 92 12.90 3.24 -1.08
C ASN A 92 12.18 2.38 -0.03
N CYS A 93 11.40 1.40 -0.50
CA CYS A 93 10.61 0.48 0.31
C CYS A 93 11.31 -0.87 0.43
N ASN A 94 12.35 -0.93 1.27
CA ASN A 94 13.06 -2.16 1.59
C ASN A 94 12.17 -3.11 2.40
N SER A 95 12.50 -4.41 2.37
CA SER A 95 11.79 -5.36 3.23
C SER A 95 12.05 -5.04 4.71
N PRO A 96 11.06 -5.18 5.60
CA PRO A 96 11.28 -5.01 7.03
C PRO A 96 12.30 -6.03 7.57
N CYS A 97 13.06 -5.63 8.58
CA CYS A 97 14.02 -6.54 9.23
C CYS A 97 13.33 -7.71 9.95
N ARG A 98 12.05 -7.54 10.35
CA ARG A 98 11.25 -8.58 10.99
C ARG A 98 9.85 -8.59 10.39
N GLU A 99 9.44 -9.74 9.84
CA GLU A 99 8.10 -9.92 9.27
C GLU A 99 7.51 -11.28 9.64
N ILE A 100 6.18 -11.34 9.62
CA ILE A 100 5.40 -12.57 9.84
C ILE A 100 4.69 -12.87 8.54
N GLN A 101 4.97 -14.04 7.97
CA GLN A 101 4.29 -14.56 6.78
C GLN A 101 3.36 -15.69 7.18
N PHE A 102 2.15 -15.71 6.61
CA PHE A 102 1.18 -16.77 6.83
C PHE A 102 0.96 -17.55 5.54
N ASP A 103 1.10 -18.87 5.62
CA ASP A 103 0.74 -19.77 4.53
C ASP A 103 -0.75 -20.09 4.64
N LYS A 104 -1.48 -19.91 3.54
CA LYS A 104 -2.93 -20.13 3.49
C LYS A 104 -3.22 -21.35 2.63
N THR A 105 -3.97 -22.29 3.18
CA THR A 105 -4.53 -23.42 2.44
C THR A 105 -6.05 -23.28 2.40
N ILE A 106 -6.62 -23.20 1.20
CA ILE A 106 -8.05 -23.06 1.01
C ILE A 106 -8.64 -24.45 0.74
N SER A 107 -9.74 -24.78 1.41
CA SER A 107 -10.60 -25.92 1.09
C SER A 107 -12.04 -25.45 1.03
N SER A 108 -12.83 -26.05 0.15
CA SER A 108 -14.22 -25.64 -0.10
C SER A 108 -15.16 -26.85 -0.14
N ARG A 109 -16.44 -26.61 0.15
CA ARG A 109 -17.54 -27.57 0.06
C ARG A 109 -18.82 -26.83 -0.30
N GLN A 110 -19.75 -27.51 -0.97
CA GLN A 110 -21.07 -26.95 -1.30
C GLN A 110 -21.87 -26.62 -0.03
N TRP A 111 -22.42 -25.40 0.01
CA TRP A 111 -23.30 -24.90 1.07
C TRP A 111 -24.54 -24.24 0.43
N PRO A 112 -25.78 -24.52 0.88
CA PRO A 112 -26.13 -25.54 1.88
C PRO A 112 -25.99 -26.97 1.32
N SER A 113 -26.02 -27.99 2.19
CA SER A 113 -26.19 -29.36 1.72
C SER A 113 -27.65 -29.61 1.33
N ASP A 114 -27.90 -30.61 0.47
CA ASP A 114 -29.25 -31.00 0.03
C ASP A 114 -30.24 -31.29 1.19
N GLN A 115 -29.72 -31.61 2.39
CA GLN A 115 -30.51 -31.79 3.62
C GLN A 115 -31.02 -30.49 4.27
N PHE A 116 -30.56 -29.33 3.79
CA PHE A 116 -30.94 -27.99 4.27
C PHE A 116 -31.42 -27.08 3.11
N ALA A 117 -31.91 -27.68 2.02
CA ALA A 117 -32.50 -26.99 0.87
C ALA A 117 -34.03 -26.91 0.96
#